data_AF-A0A355XST2-F1
#
_entry.id   AF-A0A355XST2-F1
#
_cell.length_a   1.000
_cell.length_b   1.000
_cell.length_c   1.000
_cell.angle_alpha   90.00
_cell.angle_beta   90.00
_cell.angle_gamma   90.00
#
_symmetry.space_group_name_H-M   'P 1'
#
loop_
_entity.id
_entity.type
_entity.pdbx_description
1 polymer ?
#
loop_
_entity_poly.entity_id
_entity_poly.type
_entity_poly.pdbx_seq_one_letter_code
_entity_poly.pdbx_strand_id
1 'polypeptide(L)'
;MRLLPRYIARELVLPFIFALGIIVFILFINFFLRAVDRFLGKGLDLFTILEYLFLNLAWIVALAVPMAVLIATLMSFGRLSEDNEINALRSSGISFLTILRPALVFGAAVCLLLIIFNTRILPEMNFNARLLAGDIRKMRPGLDIEPGHFIDNIPDYSMIIRGKNGNLMEDVRIFSKESKDVQTSIYSETGELSTLDDAIIMTLYDG
;
A
#
# COMPACT_ATOMS: atom_id res chain seq x y z
N MET A 1 42.03 -1.44 -18.53
CA MET A 1 40.57 -1.74 -18.50
C MET A 1 39.86 -0.63 -17.72
N ARG A 2 38.73 -0.14 -18.22
CA ARG A 2 38.12 1.16 -17.85
C ARG A 2 37.76 1.26 -16.34
N LEU A 3 38.63 1.89 -15.54
CA LEU A 3 38.45 2.08 -14.08
C LEU A 3 37.31 3.08 -13.76
N LEU A 4 37.18 4.13 -14.55
CA LEU A 4 36.24 5.23 -14.33
C LEU A 4 34.76 4.80 -14.37
N PRO A 5 34.28 3.99 -15.35
CA PRO A 5 32.93 3.45 -15.32
C PRO A 5 32.62 2.59 -14.10
N ARG A 6 33.60 1.80 -13.64
CA ARG A 6 33.45 0.92 -12.48
C ARG A 6 33.36 1.73 -11.19
N TYR A 7 34.12 2.82 -11.09
CA TYR A 7 34.07 3.75 -9.97
C TYR A 7 32.69 4.43 -9.87
N ILE A 8 32.22 5.04 -10.97
CA ILE A 8 30.91 5.71 -11.00
C ILE A 8 29.77 4.71 -10.72
N ALA A 9 29.86 3.47 -11.24
CA ALA A 9 28.86 2.45 -10.95
C ALA A 9 28.84 2.05 -9.46
N ARG A 10 30.01 1.90 -8.83
CA ARG A 10 30.09 1.61 -7.39
C ARG A 10 29.49 2.76 -6.57
N GLU A 11 29.69 3.98 -7.04
CA GLU A 11 29.14 5.17 -6.39
C GLU A 11 27.63 5.32 -6.51
N LEU A 12 27.00 4.65 -7.47
CA LEU A 12 25.54 4.61 -7.61
C LEU A 12 24.89 3.52 -6.76
N VAL A 13 25.52 2.35 -6.64
CA VAL A 13 24.93 1.18 -5.97
C VAL A 13 24.72 1.42 -4.48
N LEU A 14 25.69 2.03 -3.79
CA LEU A 14 25.60 2.29 -2.34
C LEU A 14 24.43 3.24 -2.01
N PRO A 15 24.37 4.47 -2.57
CA PRO A 15 23.24 5.37 -2.37
C PRO A 15 21.90 4.76 -2.80
N PHE A 16 21.88 3.93 -3.85
CA PHE A 16 20.67 3.24 -4.27
C PHE A 16 20.13 2.26 -3.23
N ILE A 17 20.99 1.39 -2.67
CA ILE A 17 20.55 0.43 -1.65
C ILE A 17 20.07 1.15 -0.39
N PHE A 18 20.78 2.20 0.04
CA PHE A 18 20.38 3.01 1.18
C PHE A 18 19.05 3.74 0.94
N ALA A 19 18.91 4.43 -0.20
CA ALA A 19 17.68 5.14 -0.55
C ALA A 19 16.50 4.17 -0.68
N LEU A 20 16.71 3.01 -1.31
CA LEU A 20 15.69 1.98 -1.43
C LEU A 20 15.24 1.47 -0.06
N GLY A 21 16.19 1.15 0.83
CA GLY A 21 15.88 0.70 2.19
C GLY A 21 15.07 1.74 2.97
N ILE A 22 15.49 3.00 2.92
CA ILE A 22 14.80 4.10 3.62
C ILE A 22 13.38 4.30 3.05
N ILE A 23 13.23 4.35 1.73
CA ILE A 23 11.92 4.57 1.10
C ILE A 23 10.99 3.39 1.39
N VAL A 24 11.46 2.16 1.22
CA VAL A 24 10.67 0.96 1.54
C VAL A 24 10.25 0.98 3.01
N PHE A 25 11.16 1.33 3.92
CA PHE A 25 10.86 1.39 5.35
C PHE A 25 9.79 2.44 5.68
N ILE A 26 9.91 3.66 5.13
CA ILE A 26 8.93 4.74 5.35
C ILE A 26 7.56 4.33 4.81
N LEU A 27 7.50 3.80 3.58
CA LEU A 27 6.25 3.36 2.97
C LEU A 27 5.65 2.17 3.73
N PHE A 28 6.49 1.24 4.18
CA PHE A 28 6.07 0.10 4.97
C PHE A 28 5.48 0.52 6.31
N ILE A 29 6.10 1.45 7.06
CA ILE A 29 5.51 1.97 8.30
C ILE A 29 4.17 2.64 8.03
N ASN A 30 4.08 3.47 6.97
CA ASN A 30 2.82 4.13 6.65
C ASN A 30 1.71 3.11 6.36
N PHE A 31 2.04 2.05 5.63
CA PHE A 31 1.11 0.96 5.35
C PHE A 31 0.77 0.15 6.60
N PHE A 32 1.77 -0.17 7.41
CA PHE A 32 1.63 -0.92 8.66
C PHE A 32 0.68 -0.23 9.62
N LEU A 33 0.83 1.07 9.85
CA LEU A 33 -0.06 1.84 10.73
C LEU A 33 -1.52 1.77 10.26
N ARG A 34 -1.77 1.93 8.95
CA ARG A 34 -3.12 1.82 8.39
C ARG A 34 -3.69 0.40 8.50
N ALA A 35 -2.85 -0.62 8.33
CA ALA A 35 -3.25 -2.01 8.47
C ALA A 35 -3.57 -2.34 9.93
N VAL A 36 -2.77 -1.83 10.86
CA VAL A 36 -2.98 -1.90 12.31
C VAL A 36 -4.35 -1.32 12.66
N ASP A 37 -4.64 -0.07 12.30
CA ASP A 37 -5.94 0.56 12.58
C ASP A 37 -7.12 -0.22 11.98
N ARG A 38 -6.91 -0.84 10.80
CA ARG A 38 -7.95 -1.62 10.12
C ARG A 38 -8.23 -2.96 10.79
N PHE A 39 -7.24 -3.62 11.36
CA PHE A 39 -7.33 -5.03 11.77
C PHE A 39 -7.19 -5.28 13.29
N LEU A 40 -6.52 -4.39 14.04
CA LEU A 40 -6.41 -4.52 15.50
C LEU A 40 -7.77 -4.35 16.17
N GLY A 41 -8.02 -5.17 17.20
CA GLY A 41 -9.29 -5.20 17.93
C GLY A 41 -10.41 -5.99 17.25
N LYS A 42 -10.18 -6.59 16.07
CA LYS A 42 -11.22 -7.26 15.28
C LYS A 42 -11.09 -8.80 15.23
N GLY A 43 -10.29 -9.37 16.14
CA GLY A 43 -10.18 -10.82 16.36
C GLY A 43 -9.64 -11.59 15.14
N LEU A 44 -8.75 -10.97 14.36
CA LEU A 44 -8.02 -11.60 13.27
C LEU A 44 -6.75 -12.27 13.80
N ASP A 45 -6.40 -13.40 13.19
CA ASP A 45 -5.17 -14.10 13.53
C ASP A 45 -3.95 -13.27 13.10
N LEU A 46 -2.92 -13.27 13.94
CA LEU A 46 -1.69 -12.49 13.72
C LEU A 46 -0.97 -12.96 12.45
N PHE A 47 -1.06 -14.25 12.14
CA PHE A 47 -0.47 -14.83 10.94
C PHE A 47 -1.09 -14.25 9.67
N THR A 48 -2.41 -14.13 9.61
CA THR A 48 -3.14 -13.54 8.48
C THR A 48 -2.76 -12.07 8.25
N ILE A 49 -2.58 -11.30 9.33
CA ILE A 49 -2.14 -9.90 9.26
C ILE A 49 -0.72 -9.84 8.67
N LEU A 50 0.18 -10.70 9.12
CA LEU A 50 1.57 -10.72 8.65
C LEU A 50 1.66 -11.15 7.17
N GLU A 51 0.87 -12.14 6.76
CA GLU A 51 0.75 -12.56 5.36
C GLU A 51 0.23 -11.42 4.48
N TYR A 52 -0.82 -10.72 4.92
CA TYR A 52 -1.34 -9.55 4.23
C TYR A 52 -0.29 -8.43 4.09
N LEU A 53 0.48 -8.16 5.15
CA LEU A 53 1.57 -7.19 5.14
C LEU A 53 2.67 -7.59 4.15
N PHE A 54 3.03 -8.87 4.11
CA PHE A 54 4.06 -9.40 3.21
C PHE A 54 3.62 -9.34 1.74
N LEU A 55 2.39 -9.73 1.44
CA LEU A 55 1.82 -9.65 0.10
C LEU A 55 1.83 -8.22 -0.44
N ASN A 56 1.56 -7.25 0.43
CA ASN A 56 1.60 -5.83 0.10
C ASN A 56 3.02 -5.25 0.01
N LEU A 57 4.05 -5.92 0.51
CA LEU A 57 5.42 -5.42 0.37
C LEU A 57 5.84 -5.33 -1.11
N ALA A 58 5.30 -6.18 -1.98
CA ALA A 58 5.62 -6.19 -3.40
C ALA A 58 5.26 -4.86 -4.10
N TRP A 59 4.09 -4.28 -3.83
CA TRP A 59 3.71 -2.99 -4.44
C TRP A 59 4.56 -1.84 -3.89
N ILE A 60 4.92 -1.89 -2.60
CA ILE A 60 5.79 -0.90 -1.96
C ILE A 60 7.14 -0.87 -2.65
N VAL A 61 7.75 -2.04 -2.88
CA VAL A 61 9.04 -2.16 -3.58
C VAL A 61 8.93 -1.64 -5.01
N ALA A 62 7.85 -1.98 -5.73
CA ALA A 62 7.65 -1.52 -7.10
C ALA A 62 7.62 0.01 -7.23
N LEU A 63 7.06 0.71 -6.23
CA LEU A 63 7.07 2.18 -6.17
C LEU A 63 8.39 2.74 -5.65
N ALA A 64 9.03 2.08 -4.68
CA ALA A 64 10.24 2.56 -4.04
C ALA A 64 11.46 2.54 -4.97
N VAL A 65 11.58 1.56 -5.86
CA VAL A 65 12.71 1.40 -6.79
C VAL A 65 12.96 2.65 -7.67
N PRO A 66 11.99 3.17 -8.45
CA PRO A 66 12.23 4.35 -9.28
C PRO A 66 12.59 5.60 -8.45
N MET A 67 11.97 5.76 -7.28
CA MET A 67 12.29 6.84 -6.35
C MET A 67 13.73 6.71 -5.82
N ALA A 68 14.16 5.50 -5.48
CA ALA A 68 15.51 5.23 -5.02
C ALA A 68 16.57 5.47 -6.10
N VAL A 69 16.28 5.16 -7.37
CA VAL A 69 17.18 5.48 -8.50
C VAL A 69 17.40 7.00 -8.60
N LEU A 70 16.34 7.79 -8.46
CA LEU A 70 16.44 9.25 -8.49
C LEU A 70 17.37 9.76 -7.38
N ILE A 71 17.12 9.35 -6.14
CA ILE A 71 17.95 9.76 -4.99
C ILE A 71 19.39 9.30 -5.18
N ALA A 72 19.61 8.05 -5.62
CA ALA A 72 20.94 7.52 -5.84
C ALA A 72 21.72 8.36 -6.85
N THR A 73 21.12 8.63 -8.02
CA THR A 73 21.76 9.45 -9.05
C THR A 73 22.05 10.85 -8.54
N LEU A 74 21.12 11.48 -7.82
CA LEU A 74 21.32 12.81 -7.26
C LEU A 74 22.48 12.84 -6.25
N MET A 75 22.53 11.88 -5.31
CA MET A 75 23.59 11.81 -4.31
C MET A 75 24.96 11.51 -4.93
N SER A 76 25.04 10.54 -5.83
CA SER A 76 26.31 10.16 -6.47
C SER A 76 26.87 11.29 -7.33
N PHE A 77 26.06 11.88 -8.21
CA PHE A 77 26.50 12.99 -9.06
C PHE A 77 26.66 14.30 -8.28
N GLY A 78 25.85 14.51 -7.24
CA GLY A 78 26.00 15.63 -6.31
C GLY A 78 27.36 15.62 -5.65
N ARG A 79 27.77 14.49 -5.06
CA ARG A 79 29.08 14.35 -4.43
C ARG A 79 30.24 14.47 -5.42
N LEU A 80 30.14 13.81 -6.60
CA LEU A 80 31.14 13.97 -7.68
C LEU A 80 31.29 15.44 -8.15
N SER A 81 30.21 16.23 -8.07
CA SER A 81 30.23 17.65 -8.39
C SER A 81 30.83 18.49 -7.26
N GLU A 82 30.52 18.16 -6.01
CA GLU A 82 31.03 18.84 -4.80
C GLU A 82 32.55 18.66 -4.66
N ASP A 83 33.04 17.44 -4.88
CA ASP A 83 34.47 17.08 -4.86
C ASP A 83 35.22 17.60 -6.12
N ASN A 84 34.56 18.36 -7.00
CA ASN A 84 35.08 18.82 -8.28
C ASN A 84 35.63 17.71 -9.21
N GLU A 85 35.29 16.44 -8.97
CA GLU A 85 35.73 15.33 -9.80
C GLU A 85 35.19 15.46 -11.22
N ILE A 86 33.94 15.88 -11.40
CA ILE A 86 33.35 16.11 -12.74
C ILE A 86 34.16 17.17 -13.51
N ASN A 87 34.58 18.25 -12.84
CA ASN A 87 35.36 19.32 -13.44
C ASN A 87 36.78 18.84 -13.81
N ALA A 88 37.42 18.07 -12.94
CA ALA A 88 38.75 17.47 -13.19
C ALA A 88 38.75 16.46 -14.35
N LEU A 89 37.69 15.64 -14.46
CA LEU A 89 37.53 14.71 -15.58
C LEU A 89 37.31 15.46 -16.90
N ARG A 90 36.53 16.54 -16.88
CA ARG A 90 36.29 17.37 -18.05
C ARG A 90 37.53 18.13 -18.51
N SER A 91 38.33 18.67 -17.59
CA SER A 91 39.60 19.34 -17.94
C SER A 91 40.63 18.36 -18.51
N SER A 92 40.54 17.08 -18.15
CA SER A 92 41.33 15.98 -18.71
C SER A 92 40.86 15.50 -20.10
N GLY A 93 39.89 16.20 -20.72
CA GLY A 93 39.37 15.89 -22.06
C GLY A 93 38.29 14.80 -22.10
N ILE A 94 37.79 14.34 -20.95
CA ILE A 94 36.72 13.33 -20.92
C ILE A 94 35.37 14.00 -21.17
N SER A 95 34.65 13.51 -22.19
CA SER A 95 33.31 14.01 -22.50
C SER A 95 32.32 13.75 -21.36
N PHE A 96 31.38 14.68 -21.15
CA PHE A 96 30.31 14.53 -20.17
C PHE A 96 29.46 13.27 -20.41
N LEU A 97 29.21 12.91 -21.67
CA LEU A 97 28.48 11.69 -22.00
C LEU A 97 29.20 10.42 -21.50
N THR A 98 30.54 10.42 -21.48
CA THR A 98 31.31 9.28 -20.95
C THR A 98 31.10 9.12 -19.45
N ILE A 99 30.96 10.23 -18.72
CA ILE A 99 30.68 10.26 -17.28
C ILE A 99 29.24 9.79 -16.99
N LEU A 100 28.29 10.10 -17.89
CA LEU A 100 26.88 9.74 -17.74
C LEU A 100 26.56 8.28 -18.11
N ARG A 101 27.32 7.68 -19.05
CA ARG A 101 27.11 6.29 -19.53
C ARG A 101 26.91 5.25 -18.41
N PRO A 102 27.72 5.19 -17.34
CA PRO A 102 27.54 4.20 -16.27
C PRO A 102 26.20 4.35 -15.55
N ALA A 103 25.70 5.58 -15.36
CA ALA A 103 24.40 5.83 -14.76
C ALA A 103 23.25 5.40 -15.68
N LEU A 104 23.39 5.61 -16.99
CA LEU A 104 22.40 5.13 -17.96
C LEU A 104 22.34 3.60 -18.01
N VAL A 105 23.50 2.93 -17.99
CA VAL A 105 23.56 1.46 -17.94
C VAL A 105 22.95 0.93 -16.64
N PHE A 106 23.24 1.58 -15.50
CA PHE A 106 22.64 1.25 -14.22
C PHE A 106 21.11 1.42 -14.24
N GLY A 107 20.61 2.56 -14.71
CA GLY A 107 19.17 2.83 -14.84
C GLY A 107 18.47 1.84 -15.78
N ALA A 108 19.11 1.49 -16.91
CA ALA A 108 18.58 0.48 -17.82
C ALA A 108 18.53 -0.92 -17.18
N ALA A 109 19.55 -1.30 -16.42
CA ALA A 109 19.56 -2.56 -15.69
C ALA A 109 18.45 -2.63 -14.63
N VAL A 110 18.28 -1.56 -13.83
CA VAL A 110 17.21 -1.46 -12.83
C VAL A 110 15.84 -1.46 -13.50
N CYS A 111 15.68 -0.76 -14.62
CA CYS A 111 14.44 -0.75 -15.41
C CYS A 111 14.06 -2.16 -15.88
N LEU A 112 15.01 -2.92 -16.42
CA LEU A 112 14.77 -4.29 -16.89
C LEU A 112 14.37 -5.22 -15.73
N LEU A 113 15.05 -5.10 -14.57
CA LEU A 113 14.66 -5.82 -13.36
C LEU A 113 13.26 -5.44 -12.88
N LEU A 114 12.92 -4.15 -12.91
CA LEU A 114 11.63 -3.64 -12.50
C LEU A 114 10.50 -4.09 -13.42
N ILE A 115 10.75 -4.21 -14.74
CA ILE A 115 9.81 -4.78 -15.70
C ILE A 115 9.51 -6.23 -15.35
N ILE A 116 10.55 -7.07 -15.14
CA ILE A 116 10.37 -8.48 -14.77
C ILE A 116 9.57 -8.59 -13.46
N PHE A 117 9.89 -7.76 -12.48
CA PHE A 117 9.20 -7.72 -11.19
C PHE A 117 7.72 -7.33 -11.35
N ASN A 118 7.43 -6.29 -12.13
CA ASN A 118 6.06 -5.82 -12.37
C ASN A 118 5.23 -6.79 -13.22
N THR A 119 5.84 -7.54 -14.14
CA THR A 119 5.10 -8.48 -15.00
C THR A 119 4.84 -9.82 -14.32
N ARG A 120 5.73 -10.30 -13.45
CA ARG A 120 5.59 -11.63 -12.83
C ARG A 120 5.18 -11.56 -11.37
N ILE A 121 5.95 -10.87 -10.55
CA ILE A 121 5.84 -10.94 -9.08
C ILE A 121 4.70 -10.06 -8.58
N LEU A 122 4.64 -8.82 -9.04
CA LEU A 122 3.64 -7.85 -8.58
C LEU A 122 2.18 -8.31 -8.80
N PRO A 123 1.75 -8.82 -9.97
CA PRO A 123 0.36 -9.22 -10.17
C PRO A 123 -0.03 -10.43 -9.32
N GLU A 124 0.86 -11.41 -9.18
CA GLU A 124 0.61 -12.60 -8.36
C GLU A 124 0.44 -12.22 -6.88
N MET A 125 1.33 -11.38 -6.36
CA MET A 125 1.26 -10.89 -4.97
C MET A 125 0.01 -10.03 -4.73
N ASN A 126 -0.33 -9.14 -5.67
CA ASN A 126 -1.54 -8.32 -5.57
C ASN A 126 -2.83 -9.14 -5.68
N PHE A 127 -2.84 -10.20 -6.50
CA PHE A 127 -3.98 -11.09 -6.62
C PHE A 127 -4.21 -11.85 -5.31
N ASN A 128 -3.15 -12.44 -4.74
CA ASN A 128 -3.22 -13.11 -3.44
C ASN A 128 -3.61 -12.14 -2.31
N ALA A 129 -3.09 -10.90 -2.32
CA ALA A 129 -3.50 -9.88 -1.36
C ALA A 129 -5.00 -9.56 -1.42
N ARG A 130 -5.56 -9.50 -2.64
CA ARG A 130 -6.99 -9.23 -2.86
C ARG A 130 -7.86 -10.40 -2.46
N LEU A 131 -7.44 -11.63 -2.76
CA LEU A 131 -8.14 -12.84 -2.31
C LEU A 131 -8.18 -12.89 -0.78
N LEU A 132 -7.03 -12.75 -0.13
CA LEU A 132 -6.93 -12.75 1.32
C LEU A 132 -7.79 -11.63 1.95
N ALA A 133 -7.78 -10.42 1.38
CA ALA A 133 -8.66 -9.34 1.83
C ALA A 133 -10.15 -9.66 1.67
N GLY A 134 -10.53 -10.36 0.59
CA GLY A 134 -11.88 -10.84 0.35
C GLY A 134 -12.31 -11.87 1.38
N ASP A 135 -11.46 -12.86 1.67
CA ASP A 135 -11.71 -13.91 2.65
C ASP A 135 -11.83 -13.33 4.07
N ILE A 136 -10.96 -12.36 4.42
CA ILE A 136 -11.04 -11.62 5.68
C ILE A 136 -12.39 -10.89 5.80
N ARG A 137 -12.87 -10.23 4.74
CA ARG A 137 -14.18 -9.55 4.75
C ARG A 137 -15.34 -10.53 4.88
N LYS A 138 -15.28 -11.69 4.25
CA LYS A 138 -16.30 -12.74 4.36
C LYS A 138 -16.34 -13.36 5.76
N MET A 139 -15.19 -13.61 6.38
CA MET A 139 -15.11 -14.18 7.73
C MET A 139 -15.49 -13.17 8.83
N ARG A 140 -15.35 -11.86 8.58
CA ARG A 140 -15.60 -10.80 9.57
C ARG A 140 -16.31 -9.59 8.93
N PRO A 141 -17.60 -9.70 8.54
CA PRO A 141 -18.34 -8.63 7.85
C PRO A 141 -18.45 -7.33 8.68
N GLY A 142 -18.33 -7.40 10.00
CA GLY A 142 -18.30 -6.22 10.87
C GLY A 142 -17.00 -5.39 10.82
N LEU A 143 -16.00 -5.76 10.02
CA LEU A 143 -14.71 -5.05 9.91
C LEU A 143 -14.86 -3.59 9.43
N ASP A 144 -15.82 -3.32 8.54
CA ASP A 144 -16.04 -1.99 7.95
C ASP A 144 -17.03 -1.13 8.77
N ILE A 145 -17.50 -1.63 9.91
CA ILE A 145 -18.51 -0.98 10.74
C ILE A 145 -17.83 -0.37 11.96
N GLU A 146 -17.48 0.92 11.82
CA GLU A 146 -17.00 1.75 12.92
C GLU A 146 -18.22 2.34 13.66
N PRO A 147 -18.41 2.03 14.96
CA PRO A 147 -19.54 2.55 15.73
C PRO A 147 -19.49 4.08 15.79
N GLY A 148 -20.63 4.73 15.56
CA GLY A 148 -20.77 6.19 15.56
C GLY A 148 -20.58 6.90 14.20
N HIS A 149 -20.25 6.18 13.13
CA HIS A 149 -20.21 6.73 11.76
C HIS A 149 -21.40 6.26 10.92
N PHE A 150 -21.97 7.18 10.12
CA PHE A 150 -22.97 6.83 9.10
C PHE A 150 -22.31 6.00 8.00
N ILE A 151 -22.81 4.79 7.79
CA ILE A 151 -22.40 3.88 6.73
C ILE A 151 -23.22 4.22 5.49
N ASP A 152 -22.57 4.91 4.54
CA ASP A 152 -23.18 5.32 3.28
C ASP A 152 -22.83 4.40 2.09
N ASN A 153 -22.16 3.28 2.32
CA ASN A 153 -21.70 2.36 1.28
C ASN A 153 -22.81 1.44 0.70
N ILE A 154 -24.06 1.60 1.14
CA ILE A 154 -25.22 0.87 0.60
C ILE A 154 -25.97 1.82 -0.35
N PRO A 155 -26.26 1.40 -1.61
CA PRO A 155 -26.86 2.26 -2.64
C PRO A 155 -28.18 2.93 -2.22
N ASP A 156 -29.03 2.23 -1.46
CA ASP A 156 -30.39 2.69 -1.15
C ASP A 156 -30.64 3.00 0.34
N TYR A 157 -29.67 2.70 1.22
CA TYR A 157 -29.82 2.87 2.67
C TYR A 157 -28.56 3.50 3.30
N SER A 158 -28.76 4.31 4.34
CA SER A 158 -27.71 4.78 5.25
C SER A 158 -27.95 4.16 6.61
N MET A 159 -26.90 3.70 7.27
CA MET A 159 -27.02 3.03 8.56
C MET A 159 -26.11 3.66 9.61
N ILE A 160 -26.60 3.86 10.82
CA ILE A 160 -25.79 4.23 11.97
C ILE A 160 -25.96 3.19 13.07
N ILE A 161 -24.85 2.80 13.68
CA ILE A 161 -24.80 1.85 14.79
C ILE A 161 -24.07 2.54 15.93
N ARG A 162 -24.71 2.63 17.10
CA ARG A 162 -24.17 3.37 18.25
C ARG A 162 -23.17 2.56 19.06
N GLY A 163 -23.41 1.26 19.19
CA GLY A 163 -22.56 0.34 19.94
C GLY A 163 -22.35 -0.97 19.19
N LYS A 164 -21.18 -1.57 19.34
CA LYS A 164 -20.88 -2.88 18.75
C LYS A 164 -20.11 -3.73 19.75
N ASN A 165 -20.66 -4.89 20.09
CA ASN A 165 -20.04 -5.88 20.96
C ASN A 165 -19.89 -7.21 20.21
N GLY A 166 -18.75 -7.40 19.55
CA GLY A 166 -18.51 -8.59 18.71
C GLY A 166 -19.37 -8.59 17.45
N ASN A 167 -20.32 -9.54 17.35
CA ASN A 167 -21.26 -9.66 16.23
C ASN A 167 -22.64 -9.04 16.53
N LEU A 168 -22.87 -8.63 17.79
CA LEU A 168 -24.09 -7.96 18.23
C LEU A 168 -23.92 -6.44 18.07
N MET A 169 -24.90 -5.82 17.42
CA MET A 169 -24.99 -4.38 17.19
C MET A 169 -26.07 -3.80 18.08
N GLU A 170 -25.77 -2.70 18.76
CA GLU A 170 -26.68 -2.01 19.68
C GLU A 170 -27.10 -0.65 19.11
N ASP A 171 -28.40 -0.33 19.18
CA ASP A 171 -29.04 0.89 18.64
C ASP A 171 -28.71 1.06 17.14
N VAL A 172 -29.32 0.19 16.33
CA VAL A 172 -29.19 0.19 14.87
C VAL A 172 -30.29 1.07 14.27
N ARG A 173 -29.89 2.06 13.48
CA ARG A 173 -30.79 2.95 12.75
C ARG A 173 -30.50 2.91 11.27
N ILE A 174 -31.52 2.61 10.47
CA ILE A 174 -31.44 2.53 9.01
C ILE A 174 -32.35 3.60 8.41
N PHE A 175 -31.79 4.40 7.50
CA PHE A 175 -32.49 5.46 6.77
C PHE A 175 -32.50 5.13 5.27
N SER A 176 -33.67 5.17 4.63
CA SER A 176 -33.75 5.08 3.16
C SER A 176 -33.19 6.36 2.51
N LYS A 177 -32.34 6.21 1.48
CA LYS A 177 -31.79 7.33 0.70
C LYS A 177 -32.71 7.82 -0.43
N GLU A 178 -33.84 7.15 -0.67
CA GLU A 178 -34.73 7.48 -1.77
C GLU A 178 -35.56 8.75 -1.49
N SER A 179 -35.51 9.71 -2.42
CA SER A 179 -36.29 10.94 -2.42
C SER A 179 -37.71 10.69 -2.97
N LYS A 180 -38.51 9.91 -2.26
CA LYS A 180 -39.93 9.73 -2.58
C LYS A 180 -40.76 9.81 -1.31
N ASP A 181 -41.14 11.04 -0.91
CA ASP A 181 -42.27 11.46 -0.03
C ASP A 181 -42.52 10.73 1.31
N VAL A 182 -41.83 9.63 1.59
CA VAL A 182 -41.95 8.74 2.74
C VAL A 182 -40.54 8.24 3.06
N GLN A 183 -39.88 8.95 3.98
CA GLN A 183 -38.60 8.53 4.53
C GLN A 183 -38.86 7.35 5.48
N THR A 184 -38.52 6.14 5.05
CA THR A 184 -38.66 4.96 5.92
C THR A 184 -37.42 4.89 6.81
N SER A 185 -37.65 5.07 8.11
CA SER A 185 -36.61 4.93 9.13
C SER A 185 -36.92 3.69 9.97
N ILE A 186 -35.97 2.75 10.01
CA ILE A 186 -36.07 1.52 10.79
C ILE A 186 -35.17 1.67 12.01
N TYR A 187 -35.73 1.40 13.19
CA TYR A 187 -35.04 1.46 14.48
C TYR A 187 -35.04 0.05 15.06
N SER A 188 -33.96 -0.34 15.71
CA SER A 188 -33.88 -1.63 16.38
C SER A 188 -32.91 -1.53 17.55
N GLU A 189 -33.29 -2.11 18.69
CA GLU A 189 -32.46 -2.11 19.88
C GLU A 189 -31.23 -3.01 19.69
N THR A 190 -31.39 -4.16 19.03
CA THR A 190 -30.29 -5.10 18.76
C THR A 190 -30.31 -5.65 17.34
N GLY A 191 -29.15 -5.76 16.69
CA GLY A 191 -29.02 -6.32 15.34
C GLY A 191 -27.86 -7.30 15.24
N GLU A 192 -28.05 -8.39 14.48
CA GLU A 192 -27.01 -9.36 14.17
C GLU A 192 -26.72 -9.39 12.66
N LEU A 193 -25.43 -9.43 12.31
CA LEU A 193 -24.99 -9.62 10.93
C LEU A 193 -24.58 -11.07 10.71
N SER A 194 -25.23 -11.71 9.75
CA SER A 194 -24.88 -13.03 9.25
C SER A 194 -24.58 -12.98 7.75
N THR A 195 -23.79 -13.92 7.26
CA THR A 195 -23.52 -14.08 5.82
C THR A 195 -24.12 -15.39 5.36
N LEU A 196 -24.94 -15.34 4.32
CA LEU A 196 -25.53 -16.52 3.69
C LEU A 196 -25.35 -16.40 2.17
N ASP A 197 -24.63 -17.34 1.58
CA ASP A 197 -24.50 -17.54 0.12
C ASP A 197 -24.37 -16.23 -0.70
N ASP A 198 -23.35 -15.44 -0.37
CA ASP A 198 -22.97 -14.18 -1.05
C ASP A 198 -23.84 -12.93 -0.71
N ALA A 199 -24.83 -13.07 0.18
CA ALA A 199 -25.59 -11.96 0.75
C ALA A 199 -25.23 -11.70 2.22
N ILE A 200 -25.15 -10.41 2.58
CA ILE A 200 -25.06 -9.98 3.99
C ILE A 200 -26.49 -9.81 4.49
N ILE A 201 -26.91 -10.66 5.43
CA ILE A 201 -28.22 -10.59 6.07
C ILE A 201 -28.06 -9.91 7.42
N MET A 202 -28.78 -8.82 7.61
CA MET A 202 -28.93 -8.19 8.92
C MET A 202 -30.28 -8.60 9.51
N THR A 203 -30.23 -9.29 10.64
CA THR A 203 -31.43 -9.62 11.42
C THR A 203 -31.55 -8.60 12.54
N LEU A 204 -32.60 -7.81 12.49
CA LEU A 204 -32.95 -6.83 13.51
C LEU A 204 -33.87 -7.51 14.52
N TYR A 205 -33.55 -7.36 15.80
CA TYR A 205 -34.36 -7.81 16.92
C TYR A 205 -34.90 -6.58 17.65
N ASP A 206 -36.14 -6.67 18.15
CA ASP A 206 -36.82 -5.60 18.88
C ASP A 206 -36.82 -4.25 18.13
N GLY A 207 -37.57 -4.19 17.02
CA GLY A 207 -37.73 -3.00 16.17
C GLY A 207 -39.18 -2.64 15.84
#